data_AF-A0A0C5KZN9-F1
#
_entry.id   AF-A0A0C5KZN9-F1
#
_cell.length_a   1.000
_cell.length_b   1.000
_cell.length_c   1.000
_cell.angle_alpha   90.00
_cell.angle_beta   90.00
_cell.angle_gamma   90.00
#
_symmetry.space_group_name_H-M   'P 1'
#
loop_
_entity.id
_entity.type
_entity.pdbx_description
1 polymer ?
#
loop_
_entity_poly.entity_id
_entity_poly.type
_entity_poly.pdbx_seq_one_letter_code
_entity_poly.pdbx_strand_id
1 'polypeptide(L)'
;ATFTFVALIIISLILDRAGFFGWAALHVARLGNGQGRLLFPMIVILGAFISAFFANDGAALLLTPIVIAILLRLKFSPPSALAFIIATGFIADTASLPLVTSNLVNIVSANYFDIGFGRYAAVMVPVNIVSVIATLVVLWMVYACQIPKHYSIANLSA
;
A
#
# COMPACT_ATOMS: atom_id res chain seq x y z
N ALA A 1 20.95 5.07 2.05
CA ALA A 1 19.94 4.56 1.09
C ALA A 1 20.12 3.08 0.80
N THR A 2 21.27 2.63 0.26
CA THR A 2 21.49 1.23 -0.15
C THR A 2 21.38 0.20 0.99
N PHE A 3 21.94 0.49 2.17
CA PHE A 3 21.81 -0.41 3.32
C PHE A 3 20.37 -0.55 3.83
N THR A 4 19.60 0.53 3.81
CA THR A 4 18.17 0.51 4.17
C THR A 4 17.40 -0.37 3.19
N PHE A 5 17.66 -0.22 1.90
CA PHE A 5 17.03 -1.03 0.85
C PHE A 5 17.34 -2.52 1.01
N VAL A 6 18.61 -2.86 1.24
CA VAL A 6 19.05 -4.24 1.51
C VAL A 6 18.37 -4.78 2.78
N ALA A 7 18.31 -4.00 3.85
CA ALA A 7 17.61 -4.40 5.07
C ALA A 7 16.11 -4.65 4.84
N LEU A 8 15.44 -3.82 4.03
CA LEU A 8 14.02 -4.01 3.68
C LEU A 8 13.78 -5.28 2.87
N ILE A 9 14.66 -5.58 1.90
CA ILE A 9 14.59 -6.83 1.13
C ILE A 9 14.77 -8.03 2.07
N ILE A 10 15.75 -7.98 2.96
CA ILE A 10 16.00 -9.05 3.93
C ILE A 10 14.79 -9.24 4.86
N ILE A 11 14.23 -8.15 5.41
CA ILE A 11 13.02 -8.20 6.25
C ILE A 11 11.84 -8.78 5.46
N SER A 12 11.64 -8.36 4.22
CA SER A 12 10.59 -8.89 3.34
C SER A 12 10.74 -10.40 3.14
N LEU A 13 11.95 -10.87 2.83
CA LEU A 13 12.25 -12.29 2.64
C LEU A 13 12.04 -13.10 3.93
N ILE A 14 12.41 -12.54 5.09
CA ILE A 14 12.19 -13.17 6.39
C ILE A 14 10.69 -13.25 6.70
N LEU A 15 9.93 -12.18 6.47
CA LEU A 15 8.47 -12.14 6.68
C LEU A 15 7.75 -13.13 5.74
N ASP A 16 8.18 -13.25 4.49
CA ASP A 16 7.64 -14.22 3.55
C ASP A 16 7.93 -15.66 4.00
N ARG A 17 9.19 -15.95 4.37
CA ARG A 17 9.60 -17.26 4.94
C ARG A 17 8.87 -17.59 6.24
N ALA A 18 8.55 -16.60 7.05
CA ALA A 18 7.76 -16.76 8.28
C ALA A 18 6.26 -16.97 7.99
N GLY A 19 5.83 -16.88 6.73
CA GLY A 19 4.42 -17.00 6.35
C GLY A 19 3.57 -15.78 6.70
N PHE A 20 4.19 -14.66 7.07
CA PHE A 20 3.48 -13.45 7.51
C PHE A 20 2.58 -12.88 6.42
N PHE A 21 3.03 -12.85 5.16
CA PHE A 21 2.21 -12.35 4.05
C PHE A 21 1.00 -13.24 3.78
N GLY A 22 1.15 -14.55 3.95
CA GLY A 22 0.04 -15.49 3.89
C GLY A 22 -0.97 -15.30 5.02
N TRP A 23 -0.48 -15.10 6.25
CA TRP A 23 -1.31 -14.78 7.42
C TRP A 23 -2.03 -13.44 7.25
N ALA A 24 -1.34 -12.40 6.79
CA ALA A 24 -1.90 -11.08 6.54
C ALA A 24 -2.98 -11.15 5.45
N ALA A 25 -2.75 -11.93 4.40
CA ALA A 25 -3.74 -12.18 3.35
C ALA A 25 -5.00 -12.84 3.91
N LEU A 26 -4.86 -13.87 4.75
CA LEU A 26 -5.97 -14.53 5.42
C LEU A 26 -6.73 -13.55 6.33
N HIS A 27 -6.00 -12.72 7.08
CA HIS A 27 -6.60 -11.77 8.01
C HIS A 27 -7.38 -10.67 7.28
N VAL A 28 -6.78 -10.04 6.28
CA VAL A 28 -7.42 -9.02 5.43
C VAL A 28 -8.60 -9.61 4.66
N ALA A 29 -8.47 -10.84 4.16
CA ALA A 29 -9.57 -11.54 3.50
C ALA A 29 -10.72 -11.95 4.44
N ARG A 30 -10.45 -12.23 5.71
CA ARG A 30 -11.50 -12.46 6.71
C ARG A 30 -12.18 -11.15 7.11
N LEU A 31 -11.41 -10.08 7.31
CA LEU A 31 -11.97 -8.76 7.60
C LEU A 31 -12.82 -8.21 6.44
N GLY A 32 -12.44 -8.50 5.19
CA GLY A 32 -13.24 -8.16 4.01
C GLY A 32 -14.59 -8.88 3.93
N ASN A 33 -14.83 -9.88 4.79
CA ASN A 33 -16.09 -10.63 4.92
C ASN A 33 -16.69 -11.10 3.57
N GLY A 34 -15.81 -11.46 2.63
CA GLY A 34 -16.22 -11.91 1.29
C GLY A 34 -16.71 -10.80 0.36
N GLN A 35 -16.62 -9.53 0.74
CA GLN A 35 -16.98 -8.37 -0.09
C GLN A 35 -15.73 -7.71 -0.63
N GLY A 36 -15.48 -7.85 -1.94
CA GLY A 36 -14.31 -7.23 -2.59
C GLY A 36 -14.28 -5.70 -2.49
N ARG A 37 -15.46 -5.08 -2.31
CA ARG A 37 -15.62 -3.63 -2.08
C ARG A 37 -15.09 -3.14 -0.73
N LEU A 38 -15.06 -4.00 0.30
CA LEU A 38 -14.43 -3.69 1.59
C LEU A 38 -12.92 -4.00 1.56
N LEU A 39 -12.53 -5.01 0.79
CA LEU A 39 -11.13 -5.41 0.64
C LEU A 39 -10.29 -4.32 -0.04
N PHE A 40 -10.85 -3.66 -1.06
CA PHE A 40 -10.16 -2.61 -1.81
C PHE A 40 -9.67 -1.44 -0.94
N PRO A 41 -10.53 -0.72 -0.19
CA PRO A 41 -10.07 0.35 0.69
C PRO A 41 -9.14 -0.15 1.79
N MET A 42 -9.31 -1.38 2.30
CA MET A 42 -8.39 -1.96 3.29
C MET A 42 -6.97 -2.11 2.77
N ILE A 43 -6.80 -2.65 1.56
CA ILE A 43 -5.48 -2.81 0.95
C ILE A 43 -4.87 -1.43 0.64
N VAL A 44 -5.68 -0.47 0.21
CA VAL A 44 -5.22 0.91 -0.02
C VAL A 44 -4.76 1.56 1.29
N ILE A 45 -5.52 1.43 2.38
CA ILE A 45 -5.14 1.98 3.70
C ILE A 45 -3.88 1.30 4.24
N LEU A 46 -3.76 -0.02 4.09
CA LEU A 46 -2.55 -0.76 4.45
C LEU A 46 -1.34 -0.24 3.65
N GLY A 47 -1.53 0.00 2.35
CA GLY A 47 -0.54 0.61 1.47
C GLY A 47 -0.12 2.00 1.93
N ALA A 48 -1.10 2.84 2.28
CA ALA A 48 -0.85 4.18 2.80
C ALA A 48 -0.07 4.16 4.12
N PHE A 49 -0.41 3.23 5.02
CA PHE A 49 0.29 3.07 6.30
C PHE A 49 1.74 2.67 6.09
N ILE A 50 2.00 1.64 5.26
CA ILE A 50 3.36 1.20 4.95
C ILE A 50 4.14 2.36 4.28
N SER A 51 3.57 3.04 3.29
CA SER A 51 4.27 4.11 2.57
C SER A 51 4.52 5.38 3.40
N ALA A 52 3.72 5.63 4.44
CA ALA A 52 4.02 6.73 5.35
C ALA A 52 5.35 6.51 6.08
N PHE A 53 5.64 5.29 6.53
CA PHE A 53 6.85 4.98 7.31
C PHE A 53 8.06 4.55 6.48
N PHE A 54 7.84 3.95 5.32
CA PHE A 54 8.91 3.49 4.43
C PHE A 54 9.18 4.50 3.31
N ALA A 55 10.40 4.52 2.79
CA ALA A 55 10.69 5.24 1.55
C ALA A 55 9.76 4.72 0.43
N ASN A 56 9.27 5.59 -0.45
CA ASN A 56 8.33 5.29 -1.53
C ASN A 56 8.76 4.02 -2.32
N ASP A 57 10.02 3.96 -2.73
CA ASP A 57 10.58 2.79 -3.43
C ASP A 57 10.57 1.52 -2.56
N GLY A 58 10.90 1.66 -1.28
CA GLY A 58 10.87 0.57 -0.31
C GLY A 58 9.44 0.09 -0.01
N ALA A 59 8.48 1.00 0.05
CA ALA A 59 7.07 0.70 0.21
C ALA A 59 6.52 -0.06 -1.01
N ALA A 60 6.85 0.38 -2.22
CA ALA A 60 6.47 -0.31 -3.44
C ALA A 60 7.04 -1.75 -3.50
N LEU A 61 8.30 -1.94 -3.11
CA LEU A 61 8.94 -3.26 -3.07
C LEU A 61 8.36 -4.21 -2.01
N LEU A 62 7.89 -3.68 -0.88
CA LEU A 62 7.21 -4.46 0.15
C LEU A 62 5.76 -4.76 -0.24
N LEU A 63 5.04 -3.76 -0.75
CA LEU A 63 3.62 -3.88 -1.07
C LEU A 63 3.38 -4.83 -2.25
N THR A 64 4.24 -4.81 -3.26
CA THR A 64 4.08 -5.66 -4.45
C THR A 64 3.96 -7.16 -4.11
N PRO A 65 4.92 -7.81 -3.41
CA PRO A 65 4.80 -9.23 -3.07
C PRO A 65 3.63 -9.50 -2.13
N ILE A 66 3.31 -8.59 -1.20
CA ILE A 66 2.16 -8.71 -0.29
C ILE A 66 0.85 -8.78 -1.09
N VAL A 67 0.63 -7.80 -1.96
CA VAL A 67 -0.59 -7.66 -2.75
C VAL A 67 -0.71 -8.83 -3.72
N ILE A 68 0.36 -9.23 -4.39
CA ILE A 68 0.36 -10.40 -5.29
C ILE A 68 0.02 -11.68 -4.51
N ALA A 69 0.60 -11.91 -3.33
CA ALA A 69 0.29 -13.07 -2.49
C ALA A 69 -1.19 -13.11 -2.08
N ILE A 70 -1.77 -11.95 -1.74
CA ILE A 70 -3.20 -11.81 -1.43
C ILE A 70 -4.04 -12.18 -2.66
N LEU A 71 -3.76 -11.58 -3.81
CA LEU A 71 -4.52 -11.75 -5.05
C LEU A 71 -4.49 -13.20 -5.55
N LEU A 72 -3.33 -13.85 -5.48
CA LEU A 72 -3.17 -15.27 -5.86
C LEU A 72 -3.97 -16.19 -4.93
N ARG A 73 -3.92 -15.96 -3.61
CA ARG A 73 -4.69 -16.75 -2.63
C ARG A 73 -6.20 -16.59 -2.81
N LEU A 74 -6.66 -15.39 -3.15
CA LEU A 74 -8.08 -15.10 -3.38
C LEU A 74 -8.59 -15.49 -4.76
N LYS A 75 -7.71 -15.99 -5.64
CA LYS A 75 -8.03 -16.37 -7.03
C LYS A 75 -8.78 -15.26 -7.79
N PHE A 76 -8.34 -14.02 -7.61
CA PHE A 76 -8.94 -12.88 -8.31
C PHE A 76 -8.71 -12.99 -9.82
N SER A 77 -9.67 -12.50 -10.60
CA SER A 77 -9.51 -12.44 -12.06
C SER A 77 -8.37 -11.47 -12.43
N PRO A 78 -7.66 -11.68 -13.55
CA PRO A 78 -6.57 -10.80 -13.96
C PRO A 78 -6.92 -9.30 -14.00
N PRO A 79 -8.12 -8.88 -14.47
CA PRO A 79 -8.53 -7.47 -14.41
C PRO A 79 -8.65 -6.93 -12.98
N SER A 80 -9.21 -7.74 -12.07
CA SER A 80 -9.33 -7.37 -10.66
C SER A 80 -7.95 -7.25 -10.02
N ALA A 81 -7.06 -8.21 -10.26
CA ALA A 81 -5.70 -8.19 -9.75
C ALA A 81 -4.93 -6.93 -10.19
N LEU A 82 -5.06 -6.56 -11.48
CA LEU A 82 -4.46 -5.36 -12.02
C LEU A 82 -4.99 -4.08 -11.36
N ALA A 83 -6.31 -4.00 -11.11
CA ALA A 83 -6.90 -2.88 -10.38
C ALA A 83 -6.29 -2.69 -8.97
N PHE A 84 -6.11 -3.80 -8.23
CA PHE A 84 -5.50 -3.77 -6.90
C PHE A 84 -4.02 -3.37 -6.95
N ILE A 85 -3.26 -3.92 -7.89
CA ILE A 85 -1.83 -3.58 -8.07
C ILE A 85 -1.66 -2.09 -8.40
N ILE A 86 -2.46 -1.58 -9.36
CA ILE A 86 -2.41 -0.16 -9.73
C ILE A 86 -2.80 0.71 -8.55
N ALA A 87 -3.87 0.36 -7.83
CA ALA A 87 -4.29 1.10 -6.65
C ALA A 87 -3.19 1.16 -5.57
N THR A 88 -2.48 0.04 -5.35
CA THR A 88 -1.37 -0.01 -4.40
C THR A 88 -0.16 0.80 -4.85
N GLY A 89 0.10 0.90 -6.15
CA GLY A 89 1.15 1.77 -6.68
C GLY A 89 0.84 3.25 -6.49
N PHE A 90 -0.38 3.67 -6.87
CA PHE A 90 -0.81 5.06 -6.70
C PHE A 90 -0.84 5.50 -5.24
N ILE A 91 -1.30 4.63 -4.33
CA ILE A 91 -1.32 4.96 -2.91
C ILE A 91 0.08 4.97 -2.31
N ALA A 92 1.00 4.09 -2.74
CA ALA A 92 2.38 4.12 -2.29
C ALA A 92 3.02 5.47 -2.61
N ASP A 93 2.84 5.97 -3.83
CA ASP A 93 3.35 7.28 -4.21
C ASP A 93 2.68 8.41 -3.41
N THR A 94 1.34 8.44 -3.39
CA THR A 94 0.55 9.49 -2.73
C THR A 94 0.84 9.58 -1.23
N ALA A 95 0.90 8.43 -0.53
CA ALA A 95 1.06 8.38 0.91
C ALA A 95 2.49 8.61 1.40
N SER A 96 3.47 8.75 0.48
CA SER A 96 4.85 9.09 0.79
C SER A 96 5.09 10.60 0.99
N LEU A 97 4.08 11.45 0.76
CA LEU A 97 4.12 12.91 0.91
C LEU A 97 4.37 13.47 2.32
N PRO A 98 3.84 12.92 3.43
CA PRO A 98 3.80 13.62 4.71
C PRO A 98 5.16 13.64 5.44
N LEU A 99 6.04 12.69 5.13
CA LEU A 99 7.34 12.53 5.79
C LEU A 99 8.45 12.87 4.80
N VAL A 100 9.35 13.78 5.22
CA VAL A 100 10.53 14.16 4.43
C VAL A 100 11.36 12.93 4.06
N THR A 101 11.50 11.98 4.99
CA THR A 101 12.26 10.74 4.82
C THR A 101 11.63 9.73 3.88
N SER A 102 10.35 9.89 3.54
CA SER A 102 9.58 8.89 2.79
C SER A 102 9.70 9.06 1.28
N ASN A 103 10.25 10.17 0.77
CA ASN A 103 10.50 10.33 -0.66
C ASN A 103 11.76 11.18 -0.90
N LEU A 104 12.64 10.76 -1.82
CA LEU A 104 13.87 11.49 -2.14
C LEU A 104 13.58 12.93 -2.59
N VAL A 105 12.49 13.15 -3.33
CA VAL A 105 12.08 14.50 -3.77
C VAL A 105 11.76 15.39 -2.57
N ASN A 106 11.16 14.84 -1.52
CA ASN A 106 10.85 15.56 -0.28
C ASN A 106 12.14 15.94 0.45
N ILE A 107 13.11 15.02 0.54
CA ILE A 107 14.43 15.27 1.13
C ILE A 107 15.16 16.39 0.39
N VAL A 108 15.25 16.30 -0.95
CA VAL A 108 15.94 17.30 -1.78
C VAL A 108 15.27 18.67 -1.64
N SER A 109 13.94 18.72 -1.67
CA SER A 109 13.19 19.97 -1.53
C SER A 109 13.36 20.58 -0.14
N ALA A 110 13.23 19.79 0.92
CA ALA A 110 13.37 20.26 2.29
C ALA A 110 14.80 20.80 2.55
N ASN A 111 15.83 20.12 2.04
CA ASN A 111 17.21 20.57 2.16
C ASN A 111 17.49 21.83 1.32
N TYR A 112 16.93 21.93 0.11
CA TYR A 112 17.13 23.09 -0.75
C TYR A 112 16.51 24.36 -0.18
N PHE A 113 15.35 24.23 0.49
CA PHE A 113 14.62 25.35 1.09
C PHE A 113 14.85 25.50 2.62
N ASP A 114 15.80 24.75 3.19
CA ASP A 114 16.10 24.70 4.63
C ASP A 114 14.84 24.52 5.53
N ILE A 115 13.90 23.68 5.08
CA ILE A 115 12.65 23.41 5.79
C ILE A 115 12.90 22.32 6.83
N GLY A 116 12.74 22.67 8.11
CA GLY A 116 12.82 21.70 9.20
C GLY A 116 11.74 20.60 9.11
N PHE A 117 12.09 19.37 9.50
CA PHE A 117 11.23 18.18 9.45
C PHE A 117 9.82 18.41 10.01
N GLY A 118 9.71 19.01 11.20
CA GLY A 118 8.41 19.26 11.84
C GLY A 118 7.54 20.26 11.09
N ARG A 119 8.14 21.29 10.47
CA ARG A 119 7.41 22.28 9.68
C ARG A 119 6.91 21.67 8.37
N TYR A 120 7.74 20.87 7.72
CA TYR A 120 7.35 20.12 6.52
C TYR A 120 6.19 19.18 6.81
N ALA A 121 6.32 18.34 7.84
CA ALA A 121 5.28 17.38 8.22
C ALA A 121 3.96 18.06 8.61
N ALA A 122 4.01 19.18 9.34
CA ALA A 122 2.81 19.92 9.73
C ALA A 122 1.99 20.42 8.52
N VAL A 123 2.65 20.76 7.41
CA VAL A 123 1.98 21.21 6.17
C VAL A 123 1.59 20.02 5.30
N MET A 124 2.47 19.02 5.16
CA MET A 124 2.26 17.91 4.25
C MET A 124 1.34 16.82 4.79
N VAL A 125 1.15 16.70 6.11
CA VAL A 125 0.18 15.74 6.68
C VAL A 125 -1.27 16.06 6.26
N PRO A 126 -1.78 17.30 6.40
CA PRO A 126 -3.09 17.65 5.88
C PRO A 126 -3.21 17.44 4.36
N VAL A 127 -2.18 17.84 3.59
CA VAL A 127 -2.13 17.65 2.14
C VAL A 127 -2.21 16.16 1.79
N ASN A 128 -1.46 15.32 2.51
CA ASN A 128 -1.46 13.88 2.34
C ASN A 128 -2.84 13.27 2.61
N ILE A 129 -3.55 13.70 3.66
CA ILE A 129 -4.90 13.19 3.95
C ILE A 129 -5.83 13.50 2.77
N VAL A 130 -5.82 14.73 2.26
CA VAL A 130 -6.64 15.13 1.11
C VAL A 130 -6.25 14.34 -0.14
N SER A 131 -4.96 14.21 -0.43
CA SER A 131 -4.46 13.46 -1.58
C SER A 131 -4.80 11.97 -1.49
N VAL A 132 -4.65 11.33 -0.33
CA VAL A 132 -5.03 9.93 -0.10
C VAL A 132 -6.53 9.73 -0.34
N ILE A 133 -7.37 10.64 0.18
CA ILE A 133 -8.82 10.57 -0.02
C ILE A 133 -9.15 10.76 -1.51
N ALA A 134 -8.55 11.74 -2.18
CA ALA A 134 -8.78 11.99 -3.60
C ALA A 134 -8.34 10.79 -4.45
N THR A 135 -7.16 10.23 -4.18
CA THR A 135 -6.64 9.03 -4.85
C THR A 135 -7.57 7.84 -4.62
N LEU A 136 -8.03 7.61 -3.39
CA LEU A 136 -8.99 6.55 -3.08
C LEU A 136 -10.31 6.74 -3.85
N VAL A 137 -10.84 7.96 -3.90
CA VAL A 137 -12.09 8.29 -4.61
C VAL A 137 -11.94 8.08 -6.12
N VAL A 138 -10.86 8.55 -6.73
CA VAL A 138 -10.59 8.37 -8.17
C VAL A 138 -10.41 6.89 -8.50
N LEU A 139 -9.58 6.17 -7.72
CA LEU A 139 -9.38 4.74 -7.91
C LEU A 139 -10.67 3.96 -7.72
N TRP A 140 -11.50 4.33 -6.73
CA TRP A 140 -12.82 3.73 -6.56
C TRP A 140 -13.68 3.99 -7.79
N MET A 141 -13.77 5.23 -8.30
CA MET A 141 -14.60 5.51 -9.48
C MET A 141 -14.14 4.75 -10.73
N VAL A 142 -12.84 4.66 -10.97
CA VAL A 142 -12.26 3.98 -12.13
C VAL A 142 -12.41 2.45 -12.04
N TYR A 143 -12.15 1.88 -10.85
CA TYR A 143 -12.10 0.43 -10.66
C TYR A 143 -13.34 -0.18 -9.99
N ALA A 144 -14.35 0.61 -9.60
CA ALA A 144 -15.58 0.15 -8.96
C ALA A 144 -16.30 -0.95 -9.75
N CYS A 145 -16.23 -0.89 -11.08
CA CYS A 145 -16.83 -1.90 -11.96
C CYS A 145 -15.97 -3.17 -12.10
N GLN A 146 -14.67 -3.07 -11.84
CA GLN A 146 -13.72 -4.19 -11.97
C GLN A 146 -13.54 -4.94 -10.65
N ILE A 147 -13.92 -4.35 -9.51
CA ILE A 147 -13.85 -5.00 -8.20
C ILE A 147 -14.97 -6.05 -8.08
N PRO A 148 -14.64 -7.33 -7.80
CA PRO A 148 -15.63 -8.37 -7.58
C PRO A 148 -16.56 -7.98 -6.42
N LYS A 149 -17.89 -8.06 -6.63
CA LYS A 149 -18.86 -7.77 -5.57
C LYS A 149 -18.71 -8.75 -4.39
N HIS A 150 -18.42 -10.01 -4.71
CA HIS A 150 -18.18 -11.06 -3.72
C HIS A 150 -16.98 -11.92 -4.12
N TYR A 151 -16.21 -12.39 -3.14
CA TYR A 151 -15.21 -13.44 -3.31
C TYR A 151 -15.44 -14.55 -2.28
N SER A 152 -15.17 -15.79 -2.67
CA SER A 152 -15.41 -16.95 -1.80
C SER A 152 -14.40 -17.00 -0.66
N ILE A 153 -14.89 -16.87 0.58
CA ILE A 153 -14.10 -17.03 1.81
C ILE A 153 -13.87 -18.53 2.11
N ALA A 154 -14.67 -19.42 1.52
CA ALA A 154 -14.67 -20.85 1.82
C ALA A 154 -13.38 -21.59 1.40
N ASN A 155 -12.57 -20.99 0.52
CA ASN A 155 -11.30 -21.55 0.07
C ASN A 155 -10.08 -21.06 0.88
N LEU A 156 -10.28 -20.22 1.90
CA LEU A 156 -9.23 -19.76 2.82
C LEU A 156 -8.98 -20.83 3.90
N SER A 157 -8.58 -22.03 3.48
CA SER A 157 -8.09 -23.06 4.42
C SER A 157 -6.81 -22.57 5.08
N ALA A 158 -6.74 -22.79 6.40
CA ALA A 158 -5.67 -22.36 7.31
C ALA A 158 -4.27 -22.80 6.87
#